data_AF-F2T081-F1
#
_entry.id   AF-F2T081-F1
#
_cell.length_a   1.000
_cell.length_b   1.000
_cell.length_c   1.000
_cell.angle_alpha   90.00
_cell.angle_beta   90.00
_cell.angle_gamma   90.00
#
_symmetry.space_group_name_H-M   'P 1'
#
loop_
_entity.id
_entity.type
_entity.pdbx_description
1 polymer ?
#
loop_
_entity_poly.entity_id
_entity_poly.type
_entity_poly.pdbx_seq_one_letter_code
_entity_poly.pdbx_strand_id
1 'polypeptide(L)'
;MSTINIVRYFFQRGVLPKNAAERQGLIALAYQTARDKGLYPKAILIRSGLHKTTGSRRKARVDPLGWNITMSSKDSEQCAKNTHVTSHGYVKGKFDLQFIGATHAGEKIDSWKKFLGKAVWPPQDQLVEVPLVAYN
;
A
#
# COMPACT_ATOMS: atom_id res chain seq x y z
N MET A 1 14.34 5.55 25.27
CA MET A 1 14.73 4.47 24.35
C MET A 1 13.95 4.64 23.06
N SER A 2 14.62 4.85 21.92
CA SER A 2 13.94 4.94 20.62
C SER A 2 13.72 3.53 20.08
N THR A 3 12.48 3.07 20.05
CA THR A 3 12.11 1.79 19.46
C THR A 3 12.11 1.96 17.94
N ILE A 4 13.13 1.45 17.25
CA ILE A 4 13.17 1.47 15.78
C ILE A 4 11.95 0.71 15.26
N ASN A 5 11.04 1.41 14.57
CA ASN A 5 9.89 0.76 13.93
C ASN A 5 10.31 0.13 12.61
N ILE A 6 10.68 -1.16 12.65
CA ILE A 6 11.00 -1.97 11.47
C ILE A 6 9.70 -2.25 10.71
N VAL A 7 9.62 -1.80 9.46
CA VAL A 7 8.48 -2.03 8.55
C VAL A 7 8.94 -2.88 7.36
N ARG A 8 8.21 -3.96 7.07
CA ARG A 8 8.43 -4.80 5.89
C ARG A 8 7.63 -4.25 4.71
N TYR A 9 8.28 -4.08 3.56
CA TYR A 9 7.64 -3.57 2.35
C TYR A 9 7.57 -4.65 1.28
N PHE A 10 6.38 -4.84 0.74
CA PHE A 10 6.09 -5.77 -0.33
C PHE A 10 5.51 -5.03 -1.52
N PHE A 11 5.89 -5.46 -2.72
CA PHE A 11 5.21 -5.11 -3.95
C PHE A 11 4.46 -6.33 -4.45
N GLN A 12 3.21 -6.14 -4.88
CA GLN A 12 2.51 -7.18 -5.63
C GLN A 12 3.29 -7.49 -6.91
N ARG A 13 3.38 -8.77 -7.31
CA ARG A 13 4.11 -9.18 -8.52
C ARG A 13 3.68 -8.34 -9.74
N GLY A 14 4.67 -7.82 -10.46
CA GLY A 14 4.48 -6.96 -11.64
C GLY A 14 4.28 -5.47 -11.33
N VAL A 15 4.23 -5.06 -10.05
CA VAL A 15 4.07 -3.66 -9.64
C VAL A 15 5.40 -2.98 -9.30
N LEU A 16 6.42 -3.74 -8.89
CA LEU A 16 7.72 -3.20 -8.49
C LEU A 16 8.34 -2.33 -9.60
N PRO A 17 8.58 -1.02 -9.35
CA PRO A 17 9.24 -0.17 -10.33
C PRO A 17 10.69 -0.61 -10.58
N LYS A 18 11.12 -0.51 -11.85
CA LYS A 18 12.52 -0.72 -12.23
C LYS A 18 13.40 0.44 -11.75
N ASN A 19 12.87 1.66 -11.79
CA ASN A 19 13.57 2.87 -11.34
C ASN A 19 13.62 2.92 -9.80
N ALA A 20 14.82 3.12 -9.24
CA ALA A 20 15.03 3.14 -7.81
C ALA A 20 14.39 4.36 -7.12
N ALA A 21 14.42 5.54 -7.74
CA ALA A 21 13.82 6.76 -7.20
C ALA A 21 12.29 6.65 -7.16
N GLU A 22 11.67 6.11 -8.22
CA GLU A 22 10.23 5.84 -8.24
C GLU A 22 9.84 4.82 -7.16
N ARG A 23 10.62 3.74 -7.02
CA ARG A 23 10.42 2.75 -5.96
C ARG A 23 10.49 3.38 -4.58
N GLN A 24 11.51 4.20 -4.30
CA GLN A 24 11.63 4.89 -3.01
C GLN A 24 10.47 5.87 -2.77
N GLY A 25 10.05 6.60 -3.80
CA GLY A 25 8.88 7.49 -3.72
C GLY A 25 7.59 6.73 -3.37
N LEU A 26 7.36 5.55 -3.97
CA LEU A 26 6.20 4.72 -3.64
C LEU A 26 6.26 4.14 -2.22
N ILE A 27 7.45 3.73 -1.75
CA ILE A 27 7.63 3.24 -0.38
C ILE A 27 7.34 4.37 0.63
N ALA A 28 7.89 5.56 0.41
CA ALA A 28 7.66 6.71 1.27
C ALA A 28 6.16 7.11 1.29
N LEU A 29 5.52 7.17 0.13
CA LEU A 29 4.09 7.45 0.02
C LEU A 29 3.23 6.40 0.72
N ALA A 30 3.55 5.12 0.56
CA ALA A 30 2.84 4.02 1.20
C ALA A 30 2.99 4.06 2.73
N TYR A 31 4.18 4.42 3.23
CA TYR A 31 4.42 4.63 4.65
C TYR A 31 3.60 5.79 5.21
N GLN A 32 3.62 6.95 4.55
CA GLN A 32 2.81 8.11 4.93
C GLN A 32 1.31 7.78 4.93
N THR A 33 0.85 7.08 3.90
CA THR A 33 -0.53 6.59 3.79
C THR A 33 -0.90 5.70 4.98
N ALA A 34 -0.05 4.75 5.37
CA ALA A 34 -0.32 3.89 6.52
C ALA A 34 -0.29 4.66 7.86
N ARG A 35 0.55 5.69 7.95
CA ARG A 35 0.68 6.57 9.13
C ARG A 35 -0.40 7.64 9.24
N ASP A 36 -1.24 7.85 8.21
CA ASP A 36 -2.25 8.93 8.15
C ASP A 36 -3.16 8.97 9.40
N LYS A 37 -3.56 7.80 9.91
CA LYS A 37 -4.35 7.65 11.15
C LYS A 37 -3.52 7.46 12.44
N GLY A 38 -2.23 7.78 12.41
CA GLY A 38 -1.31 7.58 13.55
C GLY A 38 -0.92 6.11 13.82
N LEU A 39 -1.34 5.17 12.98
CA LEU A 39 -1.06 3.73 13.13
C LEU A 39 0.40 3.41 12.88
N TYR A 40 1.00 2.47 13.61
CA TYR A 40 2.40 2.05 13.43
C TYR A 40 2.48 0.78 12.57
N PRO A 41 2.68 0.89 11.25
CA PRO A 41 2.68 -0.28 10.38
C PRO A 41 3.88 -1.18 10.69
N LYS A 42 3.69 -2.49 10.54
CA LYS A 42 4.71 -3.54 10.55
C LYS A 42 4.90 -4.17 9.17
N ALA A 43 3.85 -4.17 8.36
CA ALA A 43 3.91 -4.66 6.99
C ALA A 43 3.08 -3.76 6.07
N ILE A 44 3.63 -3.47 4.89
CA ILE A 44 2.99 -2.67 3.85
C ILE A 44 3.09 -3.40 2.53
N LEU A 45 1.95 -3.64 1.88
CA LEU A 45 1.85 -4.21 0.55
C LEU A 45 1.39 -3.13 -0.44
N ILE A 46 2.27 -2.75 -1.36
CA ILE A 46 2.01 -1.82 -2.46
C ILE A 46 1.44 -2.61 -3.64
N ARG A 47 0.22 -2.27 -4.06
CA ARG A 47 -0.59 -3.09 -4.98
C ARG A 47 -0.79 -2.46 -6.35
N SER A 48 -0.37 -1.22 -6.51
CA SER A 48 -0.37 -0.50 -7.78
C SER A 48 0.79 0.50 -7.82
N GLY A 49 1.17 0.87 -9.04
CA GLY A 49 1.84 2.15 -9.24
C GLY A 49 0.85 3.31 -9.09
N LEU A 50 1.32 4.52 -9.39
CA LEU A 50 0.48 5.70 -9.41
C LEU A 50 -0.56 5.62 -10.54
N HIS A 51 -1.83 5.86 -10.22
CA HIS A 51 -2.94 5.81 -11.18
C HIS A 51 -4.05 6.80 -10.82
N LYS A 52 -4.95 7.08 -11.77
CA LYS A 52 -6.04 8.07 -11.62
C LYS A 52 -7.43 7.42 -11.66
N THR A 53 -7.51 6.10 -11.50
CA THR A 53 -8.76 5.34 -11.67
C THR A 53 -9.15 4.65 -10.38
N THR A 54 -10.45 4.41 -10.22
CA THR A 54 -11.02 3.65 -9.10
C THR A 54 -12.00 2.60 -9.62
N GLY A 55 -12.22 1.56 -8.81
CA GLY A 55 -13.09 0.44 -9.15
C GLY A 55 -12.37 -0.78 -9.73
N SER A 56 -13.13 -1.74 -10.23
CA SER A 56 -12.59 -2.96 -10.84
C SER A 56 -12.28 -2.73 -12.33
N ARG A 57 -11.42 -3.58 -12.93
CA ARG A 57 -11.01 -3.46 -14.35
C ARG A 57 -12.19 -3.33 -15.33
N ARG A 58 -13.37 -3.88 -15.02
CA ARG A 58 -14.58 -3.81 -15.86
C ARG A 58 -15.46 -2.57 -15.60
N LYS A 59 -15.24 -1.86 -14.49
CA LYS A 59 -16.02 -0.67 -14.06
C LYS A 59 -15.09 0.47 -13.64
N ALA A 60 -13.91 0.55 -14.25
CA ALA A 60 -12.91 1.55 -13.91
C ALA A 60 -13.43 2.92 -14.35
N ARG A 61 -13.43 3.87 -13.41
CA ARG A 61 -13.76 5.28 -13.67
C ARG A 61 -12.65 6.14 -13.11
N VAL A 62 -12.59 7.41 -13.51
CA VAL A 62 -11.67 8.38 -12.90
C VAL A 62 -11.97 8.45 -11.40
N ASP A 63 -10.94 8.36 -10.58
CA ASP A 63 -11.09 8.55 -9.13
C ASP A 63 -11.39 10.03 -8.87
N PRO A 64 -12.51 10.35 -8.19
CA PRO A 64 -12.90 11.75 -7.94
C PRO A 64 -11.90 12.51 -7.07
N LEU A 65 -11.08 11.80 -6.28
CA LEU A 65 -10.04 12.38 -5.42
C LEU A 65 -8.68 12.47 -6.14
N GLY A 66 -8.59 12.00 -7.39
CA GLY A 66 -7.43 12.21 -8.26
C GLY A 66 -6.40 11.08 -8.23
N TRP A 67 -5.13 11.45 -8.39
CA TRP A 67 -4.02 10.50 -8.52
C TRP A 67 -3.71 9.84 -7.18
N ASN A 68 -3.58 8.52 -7.19
CA ASN A 68 -3.37 7.74 -5.99
C ASN A 68 -2.60 6.43 -6.23
N ILE A 69 -2.18 5.82 -5.12
CA ILE A 69 -1.75 4.42 -5.07
C ILE A 69 -2.78 3.60 -4.29
N THR A 70 -2.91 2.31 -4.62
CA THR A 70 -3.62 1.34 -3.80
C THR A 70 -2.59 0.53 -3.01
N MET A 71 -2.78 0.47 -1.70
CA MET A 71 -1.92 -0.32 -0.82
C MET A 71 -2.74 -1.02 0.26
N SER A 72 -2.12 -1.97 0.94
CA SER A 72 -2.65 -2.59 2.15
C SER A 72 -1.60 -2.54 3.24
N SER A 73 -1.99 -2.30 4.49
CA SER A 73 -1.08 -2.24 5.62
C SER A 73 -1.57 -3.10 6.78
N LYS A 74 -0.62 -3.48 7.64
CA LYS A 74 -0.86 -4.17 8.90
C LYS A 74 -0.05 -3.51 10.01
N ASP A 75 -0.68 -3.28 11.15
CA ASP A 75 0.03 -3.08 12.41
C ASP A 75 0.33 -4.43 13.10
N SER A 76 0.86 -4.38 14.33
CA SER A 76 1.20 -5.58 15.11
C SER A 76 -0.01 -6.48 15.40
N GLU A 77 -1.18 -5.89 15.67
CA GLU A 77 -2.40 -6.63 16.01
C GLU A 77 -2.96 -7.33 14.76
N GLN A 78 -3.00 -6.61 13.64
CA GLN A 78 -3.45 -7.13 12.35
C GLN A 78 -2.53 -8.24 11.82
N CYS A 79 -1.22 -8.15 12.07
CA CYS A 79 -0.30 -9.26 11.83
C CYS A 79 -0.67 -10.50 12.64
N ALA A 80 -1.02 -10.35 13.93
CA ALA A 80 -1.42 -11.49 14.78
C ALA A 80 -2.77 -12.10 14.35
N LYS A 81 -3.69 -11.28 13.86
CA LYS A 81 -5.04 -11.71 13.43
C LYS A 81 -5.11 -12.18 11.97
N ASN A 82 -4.04 -12.02 11.19
CA ASN A 82 -4.04 -12.22 9.73
C ASN A 82 -5.10 -11.37 9.03
N THR A 83 -5.15 -10.10 9.40
CA THR A 83 -6.02 -9.09 8.80
C THR A 83 -5.19 -7.95 8.20
N HIS A 84 -5.83 -7.10 7.41
CA HIS A 84 -5.23 -5.89 6.85
C HIS A 84 -6.27 -4.80 6.61
N VAL A 85 -5.77 -3.58 6.44
CA VAL A 85 -6.55 -2.44 5.95
C VAL A 85 -6.09 -2.08 4.54
N THR A 86 -7.01 -1.97 3.59
CA THR A 86 -6.72 -1.42 2.25
C THR A 86 -6.90 0.09 2.29
N SER A 87 -5.93 0.81 1.73
CA SER A 87 -5.93 2.27 1.69
C SER A 87 -5.62 2.79 0.29
N HIS A 88 -6.13 3.98 -0.02
CA HIS A 88 -5.65 4.78 -1.16
C HIS A 88 -4.84 5.96 -0.62
N GLY A 89 -3.61 6.11 -1.09
CA GLY A 89 -2.75 7.26 -0.79
C GLY A 89 -2.79 8.25 -1.94
N TYR A 90 -3.33 9.45 -1.71
CA TYR A 90 -3.52 10.47 -2.73
C TYR A 90 -2.32 11.41 -2.81
N VAL A 91 -2.04 11.89 -4.02
CA VAL A 91 -0.95 12.82 -4.30
C VAL A 91 -1.42 14.01 -5.14
N LYS A 92 -0.60 15.08 -5.17
CA LYS A 92 -0.90 16.29 -5.94
C LYS A 92 -1.11 16.03 -7.43
N GLY A 93 -0.37 15.10 -8.04
CA GLY A 93 -0.54 14.80 -9.46
C GLY A 93 0.32 13.66 -9.99
N LYS A 94 0.23 13.43 -11.30
CA LYS A 94 0.92 12.33 -12.00
C LYS A 94 2.44 12.32 -11.80
N PHE A 95 3.05 13.49 -11.66
CA PHE A 95 4.49 13.68 -11.58
C PHE A 95 4.93 14.27 -10.24
N ASP A 96 4.01 14.36 -9.28
CA ASP A 96 4.24 14.92 -7.96
C ASP A 96 3.68 13.94 -6.92
N LEU A 97 4.59 13.17 -6.32
CA LEU A 97 4.28 12.16 -5.29
C LEU A 97 4.07 12.79 -3.89
N GLN A 98 3.99 14.12 -3.78
CA GLN A 98 3.65 14.75 -2.51
C GLN A 98 2.28 14.26 -2.02
N PHE A 99 2.29 13.57 -0.88
CA PHE A 99 1.11 13.08 -0.20
C PHE A 99 0.18 14.22 0.22
N ILE A 100 -1.11 14.08 -0.06
CA ILE A 100 -2.14 15.07 0.31
C ILE A 100 -3.25 14.49 1.19
N GLY A 101 -3.27 13.18 1.41
CA GLY A 101 -4.26 12.51 2.26
C GLY A 101 -4.52 11.07 1.83
N ALA A 102 -5.29 10.35 2.64
CA ALA A 102 -5.63 8.96 2.38
C ALA A 102 -7.12 8.65 2.59
N THR A 103 -7.58 7.56 1.97
CA THR A 103 -8.82 6.88 2.38
C THR A 103 -8.50 5.47 2.84
N HIS A 104 -9.27 4.96 3.80
CA HIS A 104 -9.05 3.67 4.42
C HIS A 104 -10.35 2.87 4.41
N ALA A 105 -10.30 1.66 3.87
CA ALA A 105 -11.39 0.71 4.00
C ALA A 105 -11.44 0.13 5.43
N GLY A 106 -12.55 -0.52 5.75
CA GLY A 106 -12.62 -1.37 6.96
C GLY A 106 -11.63 -2.53 6.90
N GLU A 107 -11.23 -3.01 8.08
CA GLU A 107 -10.35 -4.16 8.24
C GLU A 107 -10.95 -5.42 7.61
N LYS A 108 -10.09 -6.24 6.98
CA LYS A 108 -10.48 -7.49 6.31
C LYS A 108 -9.47 -8.59 6.60
N ILE A 109 -9.94 -9.83 6.63
CA ILE A 109 -9.06 -11.01 6.65
C ILE A 109 -8.17 -11.05 5.40
N ASP A 110 -6.94 -11.54 5.53
CA ASP A 110 -5.99 -11.62 4.42
C ASP A 110 -6.48 -12.46 3.25
N SER A 111 -7.22 -13.53 3.57
CA SER A 111 -7.86 -14.41 2.60
C SER A 111 -9.02 -13.76 1.85
N TRP A 112 -9.38 -12.51 2.16
CA TRP A 112 -10.44 -11.78 1.47
C TRP A 112 -10.12 -11.68 -0.03
N LYS A 113 -11.00 -12.26 -0.84
CA LYS A 113 -10.82 -12.32 -2.28
C LYS A 113 -11.45 -11.09 -2.95
N LYS A 114 -10.76 -10.58 -3.97
CA LYS A 114 -11.38 -9.72 -4.98
C LYS A 114 -12.43 -10.54 -5.75
N PHE A 115 -13.29 -9.84 -6.49
CA PHE A 115 -14.28 -10.45 -7.38
C PHE A 115 -13.70 -11.53 -8.32
N LEU A 116 -12.44 -11.38 -8.75
CA LEU A 116 -11.73 -12.34 -9.61
C LEU A 116 -11.02 -13.47 -8.84
N GLY A 117 -11.39 -13.71 -7.57
CA GLY A 117 -10.87 -14.82 -6.75
C GLY A 117 -9.47 -14.61 -6.16
N LYS A 118 -8.73 -13.58 -6.58
CA LYS A 118 -7.39 -13.27 -6.04
C LYS A 118 -7.50 -12.63 -4.65
N ALA A 119 -6.75 -13.16 -3.69
CA ALA A 119 -6.62 -12.56 -2.36
C ALA A 119 -6.10 -11.12 -2.44
N VAL A 120 -6.55 -10.26 -1.54
CA VAL A 120 -6.04 -8.89 -1.43
C VAL A 120 -4.62 -8.89 -0.89
N TRP A 121 -4.35 -9.74 0.10
CA TRP A 121 -3.01 -10.04 0.60
C TRP A 121 -2.64 -11.46 0.14
N PRO A 122 -1.95 -11.61 -1.02
CA PRO A 122 -1.64 -12.92 -1.57
C PRO A 122 -0.47 -13.59 -0.80
N PRO A 123 -0.23 -14.89 -1.03
CA PRO A 123 0.91 -15.59 -0.44
C PRO A 123 2.26 -14.98 -0.87
N GLN A 124 3.32 -15.26 -0.09
CA GLN A 124 4.64 -14.65 -0.25
C GLN A 124 5.25 -14.85 -1.64
N ASP A 125 4.99 -15.98 -2.29
CA ASP A 125 5.48 -16.27 -3.64
C ASP A 125 4.96 -15.27 -4.67
N GLN A 126 3.81 -14.64 -4.45
CA GLN A 126 3.22 -13.60 -5.31
C GLN A 126 3.62 -12.17 -4.92
N LEU A 127 4.53 -12.04 -3.95
CA LEU A 127 5.05 -10.77 -3.46
C LEU A 127 6.54 -10.65 -3.77
N VAL A 128 6.98 -9.40 -3.94
CA VAL A 128 8.39 -9.05 -3.99
C VAL A 128 8.68 -8.20 -2.77
N GLU A 129 9.42 -8.76 -1.81
CA GLU A 129 9.88 -8.03 -0.63
C GLU A 129 11.06 -7.15 -1.01
N VAL A 130 10.99 -5.87 -0.62
CA VAL A 130 12.11 -4.94 -0.81
C VAL A 130 12.96 -4.96 0.46
N PRO A 131 14.30 -5.01 0.35
CA PRO A 131 15.18 -4.96 1.51
C PRO A 131 14.84 -3.79 2.43
N LEU A 132 14.96 -4.03 3.74
CA LEU A 132 14.69 -3.07 4.79
C LEU A 132 15.39 -1.73 4.52
N VAL A 133 14.59 -0.68 4.33
CA VAL A 133 15.06 0.70 4.35
C VAL A 133 14.87 1.19 5.79
N ALA A 134 15.97 1.34 6.54
CA ALA A 134 15.93 1.97 7.85
C ALA A 134 15.63 3.47 7.67
N TYR A 135 14.54 3.95 8.27
CA TYR A 135 14.25 5.37 8.36
C TYR A 135 14.85 5.89 9.66
N ASN A 136 15.81 6.83 9.56
CA ASN A 136 16.33 7.59 10.69
C ASN A 136 15.41 8.76 11.03
#